data_AF-A0A516X4S2-F1
#
_entry.id   AF-A0A516X4S2-F1
#
_cell.length_a   1.000
_cell.length_b   1.000
_cell.length_c   1.000
_cell.angle_alpha   90.00
_cell.angle_beta   90.00
_cell.angle_gamma   90.00
#
_symmetry.space_group_name_H-M   'P 1'
#
loop_
_entity.id
_entity.type
_entity.pdbx_description
1 polymer ?
#
loop_
_entity_poly.entity_id
_entity_poly.type
_entity_poly.pdbx_seq_one_letter_code
_entity_poly.pdbx_strand_id
1 'polypeptide(L)'
;MSVDVDALRAFGASASEESTAVGAIESAARLSAAAEALAGSAVGAALARAAGPLREAHRAFAGELSSLAHAASSNADAYARAEQAIAGAVSWPADGGAQ
;
A
#
# COMPACT_ATOMS: atom_id res chain seq x y z
N MET A 1 14.99 -0.10 -21.57
CA MET A 1 14.28 0.65 -20.51
C MET A 1 14.45 -0.15 -19.23
N SER A 2 15.35 0.27 -18.35
CA SER A 2 15.59 -0.41 -17.07
C SER A 2 14.52 0.05 -16.09
N VAL A 3 13.65 -0.86 -15.63
CA VAL A 3 12.78 -0.53 -14.50
C VAL A 3 13.64 -0.57 -13.24
N ASP A 4 13.56 0.48 -12.44
CA ASP A 4 14.27 0.55 -11.17
C ASP A 4 13.55 -0.34 -10.15
N VAL A 5 14.03 -1.57 -10.02
CA VAL A 5 13.52 -2.60 -9.10
C VAL A 5 13.60 -2.12 -7.65
N ASP A 6 14.64 -1.36 -7.30
CA ASP A 6 14.84 -0.86 -5.94
C ASP A 6 13.85 0.26 -5.63
N ALA A 7 13.55 1.14 -6.60
CA ALA A 7 12.49 2.13 -6.47
C ALA A 7 11.10 1.48 -6.26
N LEU A 8 10.80 0.38 -6.98
CA LEU A 8 9.53 -0.35 -6.79
C LEU A 8 9.45 -1.00 -5.40
N ARG A 9 10.54 -1.58 -4.91
CA ARG A 9 10.60 -2.15 -3.55
C ARG A 9 10.44 -1.08 -2.48
N ALA A 10 11.17 0.03 -2.61
CA ALA A 10 11.08 1.16 -1.69
C ALA A 10 9.67 1.74 -1.65
N PHE A 11 9.04 1.89 -2.81
CA PHE A 11 7.65 2.33 -2.91
C PHE A 11 6.69 1.32 -2.26
N GLY A 12 6.85 0.02 -2.51
CA GLY A 12 6.01 -1.00 -1.89
C GLY A 12 6.10 -1.01 -0.36
N ALA A 13 7.31 -0.87 0.18
CA ALA A 13 7.53 -0.75 1.62
C ALA A 13 6.84 0.50 2.20
N SER A 14 7.06 1.66 1.57
CA SER A 14 6.45 2.92 2.00
C SER A 14 4.92 2.88 1.95
N ALA A 15 4.33 2.31 0.90
CA ALA A 15 2.88 2.15 0.79
C ALA A 15 2.31 1.20 1.86
N SER A 16 3.05 0.17 2.25
CA SER A 16 2.64 -0.75 3.33
C SER A 16 2.71 -0.09 4.71
N GLU A 17 3.73 0.74 4.96
CA GLU A 17 3.85 1.53 6.18
C GLU A 17 2.69 2.53 6.28
N GLU A 18 2.40 3.25 5.19
CA GLU A 18 1.31 4.22 5.14
C GLU A 18 -0.07 3.55 5.31
N SER A 19 -0.28 2.37 4.70
CA SER A 19 -1.50 1.56 4.91
C SER A 19 -1.72 1.27 6.39
N THR A 20 -0.66 0.90 7.10
CA THR A 20 -0.71 0.63 8.55
C THR A 20 -1.02 1.90 9.34
N ALA A 21 -0.36 3.02 9.01
CA ALA A 21 -0.58 4.30 9.67
C ALA A 21 -2.02 4.80 9.51
N VAL A 22 -2.56 4.77 8.29
CA VAL A 22 -3.95 5.14 7.98
C VAL A 22 -4.94 4.22 8.70
N GLY A 23 -4.69 2.91 8.69
CA GLY A 23 -5.53 1.93 9.37
C GLY A 23 -5.60 2.13 10.89
N ALA A 24 -4.56 2.71 11.48
CA ALA A 24 -4.47 3.03 12.91
C ALA A 24 -5.14 4.37 13.29
N ILE A 25 -5.66 5.15 12.33
CA ILE A 25 -6.30 6.43 12.64
C ILE A 25 -7.63 6.22 13.38
N GLU A 26 -7.65 6.55 14.67
CA GLU A 26 -8.81 6.41 15.56
C GLU A 26 -9.83 7.57 15.48
N SER A 27 -9.87 8.34 14.40
CA SER A 27 -10.76 9.51 14.27
C SER A 27 -12.24 9.15 14.48
N ALA A 28 -12.67 7.96 14.06
CA ALA A 28 -14.02 7.48 14.31
C ALA A 28 -14.32 7.28 15.81
N ALA A 29 -13.35 6.77 16.59
CA ALA A 29 -13.50 6.61 18.04
C ALA A 29 -13.58 7.98 18.74
N ARG A 30 -12.76 8.95 18.30
CA ARG A 30 -12.81 10.33 18.80
C ARG A 30 -14.16 11.00 18.51
N LEU A 31 -14.70 10.80 17.31
CA LEU A 31 -16.04 11.30 16.95
C LEU A 31 -17.14 10.65 17.79
N SER A 32 -17.08 9.33 18.03
CA SER A 32 -18.03 8.64 18.91
C SER A 32 -17.98 9.18 20.34
N ALA A 33 -16.78 9.35 20.92
CA ALA A 33 -16.63 9.92 22.26
C ALA A 33 -17.16 11.36 22.35
N ALA A 34 -16.90 12.18 21.33
CA ALA A 34 -17.44 13.54 21.25
C ALA A 34 -18.97 13.56 21.09
N ALA A 35 -19.54 12.59 20.35
CA ALA A 35 -20.98 12.43 20.20
C ALA A 35 -21.65 12.07 21.53
N GLU A 36 -21.04 11.20 22.33
CA GLU A 36 -21.50 10.83 23.67
C GLU A 36 -21.46 12.02 24.64
N ALA A 37 -20.37 12.79 24.63
CA ALA A 37 -20.25 14.00 25.45
C ALA A 37 -21.28 15.08 25.09
N LEU A 38 -21.76 15.09 23.84
CA LEU A 38 -22.75 16.05 23.31
C LEU A 38 -24.13 15.40 23.11
N ALA A 39 -24.46 14.35 23.88
CA ALA A 39 -25.72 13.63 23.78
C ALA A 39 -26.93 14.56 23.93
N GLY A 40 -27.96 14.32 23.10
CA GLY A 40 -29.17 15.16 23.08
C GLY A 40 -29.06 16.44 22.26
N SER A 41 -27.88 16.78 21.73
CA SER A 41 -27.70 17.92 20.82
C SER A 41 -27.70 17.51 19.34
N ALA A 42 -28.02 18.46 18.46
CA ALA A 42 -27.91 18.27 17.01
C ALA A 42 -26.46 18.00 16.57
N VAL A 43 -25.49 18.57 17.28
CA VAL A 43 -24.05 18.36 17.03
C VAL A 43 -23.66 16.92 17.37
N GLY A 44 -24.05 16.41 18.54
CA GLY A 44 -23.81 15.02 18.93
C GLY A 44 -24.40 14.03 17.92
N ALA A 45 -25.62 14.27 17.45
CA ALA A 45 -26.24 13.46 16.40
C ALA A 45 -25.48 13.51 15.06
N ALA A 46 -24.91 14.66 14.68
CA ALA A 46 -24.10 14.78 13.47
C ALA A 46 -22.77 14.02 13.61
N LEU A 47 -22.10 14.12 14.76
CA LEU A 47 -20.86 13.40 15.05
C LEU A 47 -21.07 11.88 15.03
N ALA A 48 -22.16 11.38 15.64
CA ALA A 48 -22.50 9.97 15.62
C ALA A 48 -22.71 9.42 14.20
N ARG A 49 -23.36 10.19 13.32
CA ARG A 49 -23.54 9.83 11.91
C ARG A 49 -22.24 9.83 11.11
N ALA A 50 -21.28 10.70 11.45
CA ALA A 50 -20.01 10.83 10.73
C ALA A 50 -19.01 9.72 11.09
N ALA A 51 -19.08 9.16 12.29
CA ALA A 51 -18.08 8.20 12.80
C ALA A 51 -17.99 6.91 11.95
N GLY A 52 -19.13 6.36 11.52
CA GLY A 52 -19.18 5.14 10.70
C GLY A 52 -18.51 5.32 9.33
N PRO A 53 -19.00 6.27 8.49
CA PRO A 53 -18.42 6.54 7.18
C PRO A 53 -16.92 6.89 7.23
N LEU A 54 -16.47 7.61 8.25
CA LEU A 54 -15.05 7.94 8.40
C LEU A 54 -14.19 6.69 8.65
N ARG A 55 -14.69 5.75 9.47
CA ARG A 55 -14.01 4.47 9.71
C ARG A 55 -13.90 3.65 8.43
N GLU A 56 -14.97 3.60 7.65
CA GLU A 56 -15.00 2.89 6.36
C GLU A 56 -14.04 3.52 5.36
N ALA A 57 -13.99 4.85 5.28
CA ALA A 57 -13.08 5.57 4.40
C ALA A 57 -11.61 5.29 4.72
N HIS A 58 -11.20 5.32 6.00
CA HIS A 58 -9.83 4.98 6.39
C HIS A 58 -9.49 3.52 6.07
N ARG A 59 -10.42 2.58 6.33
CA ARG A 59 -10.19 1.16 6.00
C ARG A 59 -10.07 0.92 4.49
N ALA A 60 -10.92 1.56 3.69
CA ALA A 60 -10.87 1.47 2.24
C ALA A 60 -9.53 2.01 1.72
N PHE A 61 -9.12 3.19 2.19
CA PHE A 61 -7.86 3.80 1.76
C PHE A 61 -6.63 2.98 2.18
N ALA A 62 -6.61 2.44 3.41
CA ALA A 62 -5.57 1.51 3.85
C ALA A 62 -5.53 0.25 2.96
N GLY A 63 -6.69 -0.28 2.55
CA GLY A 63 -6.78 -1.42 1.63
C GLY A 63 -6.21 -1.13 0.24
N GLU A 64 -6.48 0.05 -0.31
CA GLU A 64 -5.89 0.49 -1.59
C GLU A 64 -4.36 0.61 -1.51
N LEU A 65 -3.85 1.20 -0.43
CA LEU A 65 -2.41 1.30 -0.19
C LEU A 65 -1.75 -0.09 -0.06
N SER A 66 -2.39 -1.02 0.64
CA SER A 66 -1.91 -2.40 0.75
C SER A 66 -1.91 -3.10 -0.61
N SER A 67 -2.91 -2.85 -1.45
CA SER A 67 -3.01 -3.44 -2.79
C SER A 67 -1.92 -2.88 -3.71
N LEU A 68 -1.64 -1.59 -3.60
CA LEU A 68 -0.59 -0.90 -4.33
C LEU A 68 0.80 -1.39 -3.92
N ALA A 69 1.02 -1.60 -2.62
CA ALA A 69 2.24 -2.21 -2.09
C ALA A 69 2.47 -3.62 -2.66
N HIS A 70 1.41 -4.44 -2.71
CA HIS A 70 1.48 -5.78 -3.28
C HIS A 70 1.80 -5.76 -4.77
N ALA A 71 1.17 -4.88 -5.54
CA ALA A 71 1.45 -4.72 -6.97
C ALA A 71 2.89 -4.28 -7.22
N ALA A 72 3.41 -3.34 -6.43
CA ALA A 72 4.78 -2.87 -6.53
C ALA A 72 5.80 -3.99 -6.26
N SER A 73 5.59 -4.77 -5.20
CA SER A 73 6.44 -5.92 -4.86
C SER A 73 6.40 -7.00 -5.95
N SER A 74 5.21 -7.35 -6.44
CA SER A 74 5.04 -8.34 -7.50
C SER A 74 5.74 -7.94 -8.79
N ASN A 75 5.63 -6.65 -9.15
CA ASN A 75 6.33 -6.10 -10.32
C ASN A 75 7.84 -6.10 -10.12
N ALA A 76 8.34 -5.70 -8.94
CA ALA A 76 9.77 -5.74 -8.63
C ALA A 76 10.34 -7.15 -8.79
N ASP A 77 9.64 -8.17 -8.30
CA ASP A 77 10.05 -9.56 -8.43
C ASP A 77 10.02 -10.05 -9.89
N ALA A 78 9.01 -9.63 -10.66
CA ALA A 78 8.93 -9.96 -12.08
C ALA A 78 10.09 -9.34 -12.88
N TYR A 79 10.41 -8.08 -12.62
CA TYR A 79 11.52 -7.40 -13.29
C TYR A 79 12.89 -7.97 -12.89
N ALA A 80 13.10 -8.27 -11.61
CA ALA A 80 14.33 -8.90 -11.14
C ALA A 80 14.57 -10.27 -11.80
N ARG A 81 13.52 -11.09 -11.96
CA ARG A 81 13.60 -12.37 -12.69
C ARG A 81 13.92 -12.17 -14.17
N ALA A 82 13.29 -11.19 -14.82
CA ALA A 82 13.55 -10.89 -16.23
C ALA A 82 14.99 -10.43 -16.45
N GLU A 83 15.53 -9.57 -15.58
CA GLU A 83 16.91 -9.10 -15.64
C GLU A 83 17.92 -10.24 -15.45
N GLN A 84 17.68 -11.13 -14.48
CA GLN A 84 18.51 -12.33 -14.28
C GLN A 84 18.50 -13.27 -15.49
N ALA A 85 17.34 -13.48 -16.13
CA ALA A 85 17.24 -14.30 -17.33
C ALA A 85 18.02 -13.69 -18.51
N ILE A 86 17.94 -12.37 -18.70
CA ILE A 86 18.70 -11.65 -19.72
C ILE A 86 20.20 -11.74 -19.43
N ALA A 87 20.63 -11.46 -18.19
CA ALA A 87 22.03 -11.54 -17.80
C ALA A 87 22.61 -12.95 -17.98
N GLY A 88 21.84 -13.98 -17.61
CA GLY A 88 22.22 -15.39 -17.82
C GLY A 88 22.31 -15.77 -19.30
N ALA A 89 21.36 -15.33 -20.13
CA ALA A 89 21.38 -15.56 -21.58
C ALA A 89 22.53 -14.84 -22.27
N VAL A 90 22.86 -13.62 -21.85
CA VAL A 90 24.01 -12.86 -22.36
C VAL A 90 25.34 -13.49 -21.92
N SER A 91 25.39 -14.15 -20.75
CA SER A 91 26.56 -14.94 -20.33
C SER A 91 26.77 -16.24 -21.13
N TRP A 92 25.80 -16.63 -21.98
CA TRP A 92 25.84 -17.83 -22.83
C TRP A 92 25.68 -17.51 -24.34
N PRO A 93 26.54 -16.68 -24.95
CA PRO A 93 27.39 -17.24 -26.02
C PRO A 93 28.68 -16.43 -26.22
N ALA A 94 29.69 -16.63 -25.37
CA ALA A 94 31.05 -16.14 -25.65
C ALA A 94 32.06 -17.29 -25.91
N ASP A 95 31.79 -18.50 -25.39
CA ASP A 95 32.82 -19.55 -25.32
C ASP A 95 32.43 -20.90 -25.96
N GLY A 96 31.19 -21.05 -26.46
CA GLY A 96 30.61 -22.37 -26.74
C GLY A 96 30.05 -22.54 -28.15
N GLY A 97 30.92 -22.63 -29.15
CA GLY A 97 30.47 -22.91 -30.53
C GLY A 97 31.58 -23.07 -31.56
N ALA A 98 32.76 -23.56 -31.17
CA ALA A 98 33.72 -24.14 -32.11
C ALA A 98 33.68 -25.66 -31.96
N GLN A 99 33.10 -26.34 -32.95
CA GLN A 99 33.56 -27.60 -33.52
C GLN A 99 32.71 -27.97 -34.73
#